data_AF-A0A7W0J5H7-F1
#
_entry.id   AF-A0A7W0J5H7-F1
#
_cell.length_a   1.000
_cell.length_b   1.000
_cell.length_c   1.000
_cell.angle_alpha   90.00
_cell.angle_beta   90.00
_cell.angle_gamma   90.00
#
_symmetry.space_group_name_H-M   'P 1'
#
loop_
_entity.id
_entity.type
_entity.pdbx_description
1 polymer ?
#
loop_
_entity_poly.entity_id
_entity_poly.type
_entity_poly.pdbx_seq_one_letter_code
_entity_poly.pdbx_strand_id
1 'polypeptide(L)'
;MKRFFVLVLALGFVFAGCAKKEEQKGQYLVKINGIAITKEDLKKEVEALPPFAQKMFEGEEGIARLIDELIKKELLYQEAKKKGLDRDAGYLKKVADSQKLILISALLEKEIEDKARLSDKDVRDFYEKNKADFMVQGKTIEFEKIRDMLAQRLTAQKQKEVFDGYVENLKKSYKIDVNKEAIAGLSKKEEPKKEDVKKEEPKK
;
A
#
# COMPACT_ATOMS: atom_id res chain seq x y z
N MET A 1 -24.45 56.86 51.06
CA MET A 1 -24.09 57.68 49.87
C MET A 1 -24.37 56.82 48.63
N LYS A 2 -25.54 56.94 47.98
CA LYS A 2 -25.74 57.45 46.60
C LYS A 2 -24.53 57.07 45.68
N ARG A 3 -24.66 56.30 44.58
CA ARG A 3 -25.64 56.36 43.49
C ARG A 3 -25.76 55.04 42.70
N PHE A 4 -26.97 54.82 42.19
CA PHE A 4 -27.40 53.90 41.13
C PHE A 4 -26.71 54.16 39.78
N PHE A 5 -26.52 53.10 38.97
CA PHE A 5 -27.12 53.03 37.62
C PHE A 5 -27.26 51.55 37.18
N VAL A 6 -28.52 51.14 37.01
CA VAL A 6 -28.95 49.89 36.38
C VAL A 6 -29.21 50.21 34.90
N LEU A 7 -28.74 49.36 34.00
CA LEU A 7 -29.29 49.26 32.64
C LEU A 7 -29.41 47.78 32.25
N VAL A 8 -30.63 47.27 32.41
CA VAL A 8 -31.16 46.02 31.86
C VAL A 8 -32.01 46.40 30.64
N LEU A 9 -31.78 45.75 29.50
CA LEU A 9 -32.69 45.55 28.33
C LEU A 9 -31.80 45.03 27.16
N ALA A 10 -32.08 43.97 26.41
CA ALA A 10 -33.25 43.13 26.27
C ALA A 10 -32.86 41.77 25.64
N LEU A 11 -33.68 40.76 25.94
CA LEU A 11 -33.75 39.45 25.30
C LEU A 11 -33.91 39.53 23.77
N GLY A 12 -33.30 38.55 23.08
CA GLY A 12 -33.99 37.79 22.03
C GLY A 12 -33.61 38.08 20.58
N PHE A 13 -32.75 37.25 20.02
CA PHE A 13 -33.04 36.60 18.73
C PHE A 13 -32.34 35.23 18.68
N VAL A 14 -33.09 34.20 19.04
CA VAL A 14 -32.81 32.82 18.64
C VAL A 14 -33.07 32.76 17.14
N PHE A 15 -32.05 32.48 16.33
CA PHE A 15 -32.23 31.57 15.21
C PHE A 15 -31.04 30.63 15.14
N ALA A 16 -31.36 29.38 15.45
CA ALA A 16 -30.61 28.21 15.08
C ALA A 16 -30.34 28.23 13.57
N GLY A 17 -29.22 28.82 13.18
CA GLY A 17 -28.59 28.58 11.90
C GLY A 17 -27.91 27.22 11.92
N CYS A 18 -28.67 26.14 12.13
CA CYS A 18 -28.34 24.91 11.43
C CYS A 18 -28.50 25.27 9.95
N ALA A 19 -27.43 25.79 9.36
CA ALA A 19 -27.24 25.80 7.93
C ALA A 19 -27.24 24.33 7.53
N LYS A 20 -28.45 23.81 7.31
CA LYS A 20 -28.72 22.61 6.55
C LYS A 20 -28.08 22.93 5.21
N LYS A 21 -26.83 22.50 5.07
CA LYS A 21 -25.98 22.65 3.89
C LYS A 21 -26.89 22.30 2.72
N GLU A 22 -27.35 23.32 2.00
CA GLU A 22 -28.13 23.13 0.79
C GLU A 22 -27.20 22.35 -0.12
N GLU A 23 -27.43 21.05 -0.17
CA GLU A 23 -26.71 20.17 -1.06
C GLU A 23 -27.04 20.64 -2.46
N GLN A 24 -26.04 21.25 -3.09
CA GLN A 24 -26.10 21.65 -4.47
C GLN A 24 -26.39 20.40 -5.28
N LYS A 25 -27.67 20.21 -5.65
CA LYS A 25 -28.18 19.07 -6.44
C LYS A 25 -27.46 18.88 -7.77
N GLY A 26 -26.62 19.83 -8.20
CA GLY A 26 -25.78 19.74 -9.40
C GLY A 26 -24.35 19.21 -9.21
N GLN A 27 -23.87 18.99 -7.98
CA GLN A 27 -22.49 18.53 -7.74
C GLN A 27 -22.32 17.01 -7.66
N TYR A 28 -23.41 16.25 -7.48
CA TYR A 28 -23.35 14.80 -7.29
C TYR A 28 -24.19 14.05 -8.32
N LEU A 29 -23.72 12.87 -8.72
CA LEU A 29 -24.43 11.94 -9.61
C LEU A 29 -25.36 11.03 -8.80
N VAL A 30 -24.88 10.55 -7.66
CA VAL A 30 -25.63 9.70 -6.73
C VAL A 30 -25.32 10.10 -5.31
N LYS A 31 -26.27 9.90 -4.39
CA LYS A 31 -26.06 10.15 -2.98
C LYS A 31 -26.59 9.00 -2.12
N ILE A 32 -25.74 8.45 -1.25
CA ILE A 32 -26.03 7.29 -0.41
C ILE A 32 -25.77 7.67 1.05
N ASN A 33 -26.82 7.78 1.87
CA ASN A 33 -26.74 8.11 3.29
C ASN A 33 -25.86 9.34 3.65
N GLY A 34 -25.86 10.37 2.79
CA GLY A 34 -25.05 11.57 3.01
C GLY A 34 -23.76 11.61 2.19
N ILE A 35 -23.30 10.47 1.68
CA ILE A 35 -22.09 10.38 0.84
C ILE A 35 -22.48 10.60 -0.61
N ALA A 36 -21.86 11.59 -1.25
CA ALA A 36 -22.06 11.91 -2.66
C ALA A 36 -21.01 11.20 -3.53
N ILE A 37 -21.46 10.54 -4.59
CA ILE A 37 -20.62 10.06 -5.70
C ILE A 37 -20.70 11.13 -6.79
N THR A 38 -19.54 11.64 -7.21
CA THR A 38 -19.40 12.77 -8.13
C THR A 38 -18.85 12.35 -9.49
N LYS A 39 -18.84 13.28 -10.45
CA LYS A 39 -18.17 13.07 -11.76
C LYS A 39 -16.67 12.83 -11.62
N GLU A 40 -16.05 13.45 -10.61
CA GLU A 40 -14.61 13.30 -10.35
C GLU A 40 -14.28 11.90 -9.81
N ASP A 41 -15.13 11.34 -8.96
CA ASP A 41 -14.97 9.96 -8.46
C ASP A 41 -15.06 8.96 -9.61
N LEU A 42 -16.00 9.18 -10.53
CA LEU A 42 -16.18 8.37 -11.72
C LEU A 42 -14.94 8.41 -12.63
N LYS A 43 -14.41 9.62 -12.86
CA LYS A 43 -13.19 9.82 -13.66
C LYS A 43 -12.00 9.09 -13.05
N LYS A 44 -11.79 9.20 -11.74
CA LYS A 44 -10.70 8.50 -11.03
C LYS A 44 -10.82 6.98 -11.14
N GLU A 45 -12.02 6.43 -10.99
CA GLU A 45 -12.22 4.98 -11.12
C GLU A 45 -11.91 4.51 -12.55
N VAL A 46 -12.31 5.26 -13.59
CA VAL A 46 -11.98 4.94 -14.99
C VAL A 46 -10.47 5.05 -15.26
N GLU A 47 -9.82 6.13 -14.83
CA GLU A 47 -8.39 6.35 -15.07
C GLU A 47 -7.50 5.30 -14.38
N ALA A 48 -7.97 4.70 -13.28
CA ALA A 48 -7.28 3.61 -12.60
C ALA A 48 -7.34 2.26 -13.34
N LEU A 49 -8.21 2.12 -14.35
CA LEU A 49 -8.37 0.88 -15.10
C LEU A 49 -7.36 0.77 -16.25
N PRO A 50 -6.96 -0.46 -16.64
CA PRO A 50 -6.23 -0.67 -17.88
C PRO A 50 -6.98 -0.15 -19.11
N PRO A 51 -6.29 0.32 -20.18
CA PRO A 51 -6.95 0.93 -21.35
C PRO A 51 -8.03 0.08 -22.01
N PHE A 52 -7.89 -1.25 -21.99
CA PHE A 52 -8.90 -2.16 -22.55
C PHE A 52 -10.21 -2.16 -21.75
N ALA A 53 -10.14 -1.92 -20.44
CA ALA A 53 -11.30 -1.89 -19.55
C ALA A 53 -11.97 -0.51 -19.55
N GLN A 54 -11.20 0.57 -19.75
CA GLN A 54 -11.75 1.94 -19.86
C GLN A 54 -12.83 2.03 -20.95
N LYS A 55 -12.59 1.41 -22.10
CA LYS A 55 -13.53 1.37 -23.24
C LYS A 55 -14.88 0.73 -22.89
N MET A 56 -14.94 -0.15 -21.89
CA MET A 56 -16.18 -0.81 -21.48
C MET A 56 -17.15 0.14 -20.79
N PHE A 57 -16.67 1.29 -20.30
CA PHE A 57 -17.44 2.29 -19.55
C PHE A 57 -17.69 3.58 -20.34
N GLU A 58 -17.42 3.57 -21.65
CA GLU A 58 -17.77 4.69 -22.55
C GLU A 58 -19.28 4.72 -22.85
N GLY A 59 -19.77 5.93 -23.17
CA GLY A 59 -21.18 6.16 -23.46
C GLY A 59 -22.09 6.10 -22.24
N GLU A 60 -23.37 6.43 -22.43
CA GLU A 60 -24.34 6.55 -21.34
C GLU A 60 -24.54 5.21 -20.60
N GLU A 61 -24.64 4.10 -21.33
CA GLU A 61 -24.83 2.77 -20.75
C GLU A 61 -23.58 2.29 -19.98
N GLY A 62 -22.37 2.57 -20.49
CA GLY A 62 -21.12 2.26 -19.80
C GLY A 62 -21.00 3.03 -18.49
N ILE A 63 -21.30 4.34 -18.53
CA ILE A 63 -21.32 5.21 -17.34
C ILE A 63 -22.36 4.73 -16.33
N ALA A 64 -23.58 4.39 -16.78
CA ALA A 64 -24.63 3.89 -15.90
C ALA A 64 -24.21 2.60 -15.17
N ARG A 65 -23.56 1.66 -15.87
CA ARG A 65 -23.00 0.45 -15.26
C ARG A 65 -21.92 0.76 -14.24
N LEU A 66 -21.01 1.69 -14.52
CA LEU A 66 -19.97 2.09 -13.57
C LEU A 66 -20.58 2.73 -12.30
N ILE A 67 -21.59 3.60 -12.48
CA ILE A 67 -22.31 4.20 -11.36
C ILE A 67 -22.96 3.12 -10.49
N ASP A 68 -23.62 2.13 -11.09
CA ASP A 68 -24.24 1.02 -10.37
C ASP A 68 -23.21 0.21 -9.56
N GLU A 69 -22.03 -0.07 -10.12
CA GLU A 69 -20.94 -0.73 -9.39
C GLU A 69 -20.41 0.11 -8.22
N LEU A 70 -20.27 1.43 -8.39
CA LEU A 70 -19.88 2.33 -7.30
C LEU A 70 -20.93 2.37 -6.19
N ILE A 71 -22.22 2.36 -6.55
CA ILE A 71 -23.32 2.25 -5.57
C ILE A 71 -23.19 0.96 -4.78
N LYS A 72 -23.03 -0.19 -5.44
CA LYS A 72 -22.90 -1.49 -4.77
C LYS A 72 -21.71 -1.51 -3.81
N LYS A 73 -20.55 -1.02 -4.25
CA LYS A 73 -19.32 -0.91 -3.45
C LYS A 73 -19.54 -0.07 -2.20
N GLU A 74 -20.18 1.09 -2.34
CA GLU A 74 -20.45 1.99 -1.21
C GLU A 74 -21.48 1.39 -0.23
N LEU A 75 -22.54 0.75 -0.73
CA LEU A 75 -23.52 0.07 0.13
C LEU A 75 -22.87 -1.03 0.97
N LEU A 76 -22.02 -1.86 0.35
CA LEU A 76 -21.29 -2.92 1.04
C LEU A 76 -20.30 -2.36 2.08
N TYR A 77 -19.60 -1.28 1.74
CA TYR A 77 -18.69 -0.60 2.66
C TYR A 77 -19.43 -0.04 3.89
N GLN A 78 -20.54 0.66 3.69
CA GLN A 78 -21.34 1.19 4.79
C GLN A 78 -21.93 0.09 5.66
N GLU A 79 -22.39 -1.02 5.07
CA GLU A 79 -22.90 -2.17 5.82
C GLU A 79 -21.78 -2.85 6.63
N ALA A 80 -20.56 -2.96 6.08
CA ALA A 80 -19.40 -3.47 6.81
C ALA A 80 -19.08 -2.62 8.05
N LYS A 81 -19.13 -1.29 7.92
CA LYS A 81 -18.95 -0.36 9.06
C LYS A 81 -20.08 -0.46 10.07
N LYS A 82 -21.33 -0.55 9.61
CA LYS A 82 -22.49 -0.73 10.47
C LYS A 82 -22.39 -2.02 11.29
N LYS A 83 -21.84 -3.10 10.70
CA LYS A 83 -21.53 -4.36 11.38
C LYS A 83 -20.28 -4.31 12.27
N GLY A 84 -19.57 -3.18 12.31
CA GLY A 84 -18.37 -2.98 13.14
C GLY A 84 -17.14 -3.74 12.65
N LEU A 85 -17.10 -4.21 11.40
CA LEU A 85 -15.94 -4.91 10.85
C LEU A 85 -14.70 -4.01 10.76
N ASP A 86 -14.90 -2.70 10.69
CA ASP A 86 -13.83 -1.69 10.74
C ASP A 86 -13.17 -1.56 12.12
N ARG A 87 -13.74 -2.20 13.15
CA ARG A 87 -13.22 -2.23 14.53
C ARG A 87 -12.74 -3.62 14.95
N ASP A 88 -12.90 -4.61 14.09
CA ASP A 88 -12.44 -5.97 14.34
C ASP A 88 -10.91 -5.99 14.49
N ALA A 89 -10.41 -6.73 15.49
CA ALA A 89 -8.98 -6.77 15.78
C ALA A 89 -8.17 -7.37 14.62
N GLY A 90 -8.73 -8.35 13.91
CA GLY A 90 -8.11 -8.95 12.73
C GLY A 90 -8.05 -7.97 11.56
N TYR A 91 -9.11 -7.21 11.31
CA TYR A 91 -9.13 -6.14 10.32
C TYR A 91 -8.11 -5.04 10.66
N LEU A 92 -8.14 -4.50 11.88
CA LEU A 92 -7.22 -3.45 12.32
C LEU A 92 -5.76 -3.88 12.23
N LYS A 93 -5.47 -5.13 12.59
CA LYS A 93 -4.13 -5.70 12.41
C LYS A 93 -3.71 -5.73 10.93
N LYS A 94 -4.59 -6.19 10.03
CA LYS A 94 -4.30 -6.20 8.58
C LYS A 94 -4.07 -4.79 8.05
N VAL A 95 -4.88 -3.81 8.45
CA VAL A 95 -4.68 -2.40 8.06
C VAL A 95 -3.32 -1.90 8.53
N ALA A 96 -2.95 -2.12 9.80
CA ALA A 96 -1.67 -1.68 10.33
C ALA A 96 -0.48 -2.36 9.62
N ASP A 97 -0.57 -3.67 9.38
CA ASP A 97 0.46 -4.42 8.65
C ASP A 97 0.61 -3.91 7.20
N SER A 98 -0.51 -3.65 6.50
CA SER A 98 -0.51 -3.09 5.15
C SER A 98 0.05 -1.66 5.10
N GLN A 99 -0.33 -0.79 6.05
CA GLN A 99 0.23 0.57 6.15
C GLN A 99 1.75 0.54 6.32
N LYS A 100 2.25 -0.36 7.18
CA LYS A 100 3.68 -0.55 7.38
C LYS A 100 4.38 -0.99 6.08
N LEU A 101 3.81 -1.96 5.37
CA LEU A 101 4.39 -2.45 4.11
C LEU A 101 4.39 -1.38 3.02
N ILE A 102 3.29 -0.63 2.85
CA ILE A 102 3.21 0.47 1.88
C ILE A 102 4.27 1.54 2.18
N LEU A 103 4.46 1.88 3.46
CA LEU A 103 5.47 2.87 3.85
C LEU A 103 6.90 2.37 3.58
N ILE A 104 7.17 1.09 3.82
CA ILE A 104 8.46 0.46 3.49
C ILE A 104 8.66 0.48 1.96
N SER A 105 7.66 0.09 1.17
CA SER A 105 7.75 0.12 -0.29
C SER A 105 8.02 1.52 -0.83
N ALA A 106 7.32 2.54 -0.32
CA ALA A 106 7.56 3.94 -0.71
C ALA A 106 8.99 4.41 -0.38
N LEU A 107 9.55 3.95 0.75
CA LEU A 107 10.95 4.21 1.09
C LEU A 107 11.90 3.52 0.11
N LEU A 108 11.64 2.24 -0.22
CA LEU A 108 12.50 1.48 -1.13
C LEU A 108 12.49 2.06 -2.55
N GLU A 109 11.33 2.47 -3.06
CA GLU A 109 11.22 3.15 -4.35
C GLU A 109 12.11 4.40 -4.39
N LYS A 110 12.01 5.25 -3.36
CA LYS A 110 12.74 6.51 -3.29
C LYS A 110 14.24 6.35 -3.03
N GLU A 111 14.61 5.46 -2.12
CA GLU A 111 15.99 5.35 -1.62
C GLU A 111 16.81 4.30 -2.37
N ILE A 112 16.16 3.33 -3.01
CA ILE A 112 16.83 2.24 -3.72
C ILE A 112 16.57 2.35 -5.22
N GLU A 113 15.31 2.34 -5.66
CA GLU A 113 15.00 2.26 -7.09
C GLU A 113 15.39 3.53 -7.83
N ASP A 114 14.94 4.71 -7.36
CA ASP A 114 15.27 6.01 -7.94
C ASP A 114 16.78 6.26 -7.99
N LYS A 115 17.52 5.81 -6.96
CA LYS A 115 18.98 5.98 -6.86
C LYS A 115 19.78 4.94 -7.65
N ALA A 116 19.17 3.82 -8.02
CA ALA A 116 19.80 2.74 -8.78
C ALA A 116 19.50 2.80 -10.29
N ARG A 117 18.78 3.82 -10.76
CA ARG A 117 18.51 4.00 -12.20
C ARG A 117 19.81 4.09 -13.00
N LEU A 118 19.94 3.22 -14.00
CA LEU A 118 21.04 3.21 -14.94
C LEU A 118 20.60 3.83 -16.27
N SER A 119 21.52 4.51 -16.93
CA SER A 119 21.35 4.97 -18.31
C SER A 119 21.77 3.89 -19.30
N ASP A 120 21.31 3.99 -20.56
CA ASP A 120 21.78 3.13 -21.65
C ASP A 120 23.30 3.19 -21.82
N LYS A 121 23.89 4.36 -21.53
CA LYS A 121 25.33 4.57 -21.54
C LYS A 121 26.02 3.71 -20.49
N ASP A 122 25.48 3.61 -19.27
CA ASP A 122 26.07 2.79 -18.21
C ASP A 122 26.08 1.30 -18.58
N VAL A 123 24.99 0.83 -19.21
CA VAL A 123 24.88 -0.56 -19.68
C VAL A 123 25.86 -0.83 -20.83
N ARG A 124 25.99 0.12 -21.77
CA ARG A 124 26.95 0.03 -22.88
C ARG A 124 28.40 0.06 -22.39
N ASP A 125 28.72 0.96 -21.47
CA ASP A 125 30.06 1.07 -20.88
C ASP A 125 30.44 -0.22 -20.14
N PHE A 126 29.50 -0.85 -19.43
CA PHE A 126 29.72 -2.15 -18.81
C PHE A 126 29.99 -3.24 -19.84
N TYR A 127 29.20 -3.31 -20.92
CA TYR A 127 29.41 -4.28 -21.98
C TYR A 127 30.81 -4.13 -22.60
N GLU A 128 31.19 -2.91 -22.97
CA GLU A 128 32.48 -2.61 -23.61
C GLU A 128 33.67 -3.00 -22.73
N LYS A 129 33.60 -2.71 -21.42
CA LYS A 129 34.65 -3.05 -20.45
C LYS A 129 34.76 -4.55 -20.18
N ASN A 130 33.68 -5.31 -20.37
CA ASN A 130 33.61 -6.74 -20.04
C ASN A 130 33.35 -7.61 -21.27
N LYS A 131 33.75 -7.17 -22.48
CA LYS A 131 33.51 -7.88 -23.75
C LYS A 131 33.94 -9.35 -23.74
N ALA A 132 35.00 -9.68 -23.01
CA ALA A 132 35.50 -11.04 -22.87
C ALA A 132 34.49 -11.99 -22.21
N ASP A 133 33.65 -11.48 -21.29
CA ASP A 133 32.65 -12.26 -20.57
C ASP A 133 31.46 -12.67 -21.46
N PHE A 134 31.33 -12.05 -22.64
CA PHE A 134 30.23 -12.26 -23.58
C PHE A 134 30.68 -13.02 -24.84
N MET A 135 31.80 -13.72 -24.79
CA MET A 135 32.28 -14.55 -25.89
C MET A 135 31.66 -15.95 -25.85
N VAL A 136 31.06 -16.38 -26.96
CA VAL A 136 30.55 -17.73 -27.17
C VAL A 136 31.23 -18.31 -28.41
N GLN A 137 31.92 -19.45 -28.26
CA GLN A 137 32.64 -20.12 -29.36
C GLN A 137 33.61 -19.17 -30.11
N GLY A 138 34.32 -18.32 -29.37
CA GLY A 138 35.30 -17.38 -29.94
C GLY A 138 34.71 -16.14 -30.61
N LYS A 139 33.38 -15.94 -30.56
CA LYS A 139 32.71 -14.73 -31.07
C LYS A 139 32.02 -13.97 -29.94
N THR A 140 32.21 -12.66 -29.90
CA THR A 140 31.50 -11.80 -28.95
C THR A 140 30.04 -11.65 -29.36
N ILE A 141 29.12 -11.81 -28.40
CA ILE A 141 27.70 -11.55 -28.65
C ILE A 141 27.48 -10.04 -28.78
N GLU A 142 26.83 -9.62 -29.87
CA GLU A 142 26.48 -8.22 -30.11
C GLU A 142 25.68 -7.58 -28.97
N PHE A 143 26.02 -6.33 -28.62
CA PHE A 143 25.40 -5.60 -27.51
C PHE A 143 23.87 -5.59 -27.58
N GLU A 144 23.29 -5.28 -28.76
CA GLU A 144 21.83 -5.18 -28.92
C GLU A 144 21.10 -6.49 -28.61
N LYS A 145 21.76 -7.65 -28.72
CA LYS A 145 21.16 -8.95 -28.40
C LYS A 145 21.08 -9.23 -26.90
N ILE A 146 21.94 -8.57 -26.10
CA ILE A 146 22.03 -8.78 -24.65
C ILE A 146 21.77 -7.52 -23.83
N ARG A 147 21.51 -6.38 -24.48
CA ARG A 147 21.29 -5.08 -23.83
C ARG A 147 20.27 -5.17 -22.71
N ASP A 148 19.07 -5.70 -22.98
CA ASP A 148 17.98 -5.72 -21.98
C ASP A 148 18.30 -6.66 -20.82
N MET A 149 18.92 -7.80 -21.11
CA MET A 149 19.40 -8.74 -20.08
C MET A 149 20.49 -8.11 -19.20
N LEU A 150 21.44 -7.39 -19.81
CA LEU A 150 22.48 -6.66 -19.09
C LEU A 150 21.88 -5.52 -18.27
N ALA A 151 20.97 -4.74 -18.84
CA ALA A 151 20.29 -3.65 -18.15
C ALA A 151 19.55 -4.17 -16.91
N GLN A 152 18.79 -5.26 -17.06
CA GLN A 152 18.08 -5.89 -15.94
C GLN A 152 19.06 -6.41 -14.87
N ARG A 153 20.12 -7.13 -15.28
CA ARG A 153 21.12 -7.67 -14.35
C ARG A 153 21.84 -6.55 -13.60
N LEU A 154 22.31 -5.52 -14.31
CA LEU A 154 23.03 -4.40 -13.72
C LEU A 154 22.13 -3.57 -12.81
N THR A 155 20.87 -3.36 -13.18
CA THR A 155 19.88 -2.68 -12.34
C THR A 155 19.67 -3.46 -11.04
N ALA A 156 19.45 -4.78 -11.12
CA ALA A 156 19.28 -5.61 -9.92
C ALA A 156 20.54 -5.62 -9.04
N GLN A 157 21.73 -5.68 -9.64
CA GLN A 157 23.00 -5.58 -8.92
C GLN A 157 23.14 -4.22 -8.22
N LYS A 158 22.81 -3.13 -8.93
CA LYS A 158 22.90 -1.78 -8.38
C LYS A 158 21.89 -1.55 -7.25
N GLN A 159 20.64 -1.99 -7.43
CA GLN A 159 19.62 -1.95 -6.39
C GLN A 159 20.07 -2.72 -5.14
N LYS A 160 20.66 -3.92 -5.31
CA LYS A 160 21.21 -4.68 -4.18
C LYS A 160 22.32 -3.94 -3.46
N GLU A 161 23.27 -3.37 -4.20
CA GLU A 161 24.38 -2.58 -3.62
C GLU A 161 23.86 -1.38 -2.83
N VAL A 162 22.92 -0.61 -3.42
CA VAL A 162 22.31 0.55 -2.76
C VAL A 162 21.51 0.12 -1.54
N PHE A 163 20.75 -0.98 -1.62
CA PHE A 163 20.00 -1.55 -0.50
C PHE A 163 20.90 -1.96 0.65
N ASP A 164 21.94 -2.76 0.38
CA ASP A 164 22.86 -3.24 1.41
C ASP A 164 23.55 -2.04 2.09
N GLY A 165 24.04 -1.08 1.32
CA GLY A 165 24.65 0.15 1.85
C GLY A 165 23.68 0.98 2.69
N TYR A 166 22.45 1.15 2.22
CA TYR A 166 21.41 1.88 2.95
C TYR A 166 21.06 1.20 4.28
N VAL A 167 20.83 -0.11 4.27
CA VAL A 167 20.51 -0.88 5.47
C VAL A 167 21.67 -0.89 6.46
N GLU A 168 22.91 -1.04 6.01
CA GLU A 168 24.08 -0.96 6.90
C GLU A 168 24.21 0.42 7.55
N ASN A 169 23.92 1.50 6.83
CA ASN A 169 23.88 2.85 7.40
C ASN A 169 22.76 3.01 8.43
N LEU A 170 21.58 2.43 8.19
CA LEU A 170 20.50 2.39 9.17
C LEU A 170 20.89 1.59 10.42
N LYS A 171 21.51 0.41 10.27
CA LYS A 171 21.96 -0.39 11.43
C LYS A 171 22.95 0.36 12.32
N LYS A 172 23.81 1.20 11.74
CA LYS A 172 24.77 2.03 12.49
C LYS A 172 24.13 3.22 13.20
N SER A 173 23.05 3.78 12.63
CA SER A 173 22.39 4.98 13.15
C SER A 173 21.25 4.67 14.12
N TYR A 174 20.71 3.46 14.10
CA TYR A 174 19.58 3.06 14.94
C TYR A 174 20.07 2.22 16.12
N LYS A 175 19.46 2.43 17.29
CA LYS A 175 19.68 1.55 18.44
C LYS A 175 18.99 0.21 18.18
N ILE A 176 19.79 -0.84 18.00
CA ILE A 176 19.32 -2.21 17.80
C ILE A 176 19.72 -3.04 19.02
N ASP A 177 18.73 -3.54 19.75
CA ASP A 177 18.93 -4.48 20.85
C ASP A 177 18.51 -5.89 20.38
N VAL A 178 19.43 -6.84 20.45
CA VAL A 178 19.23 -8.22 19.98
C VAL A 178 19.35 -9.16 21.16
N ASN A 179 18.23 -9.73 21.58
CA ASN A 179 18.20 -10.73 22.64
C ASN A 179 18.69 -12.10 22.14
N LYS A 180 20.02 -12.31 22.20
CA LYS A 180 20.67 -13.54 21.72
C LYS A 180 20.26 -14.80 22.50
N GLU A 181 19.98 -14.66 23.79
CA GLU A 181 19.55 -15.79 24.64
C GLU A 181 18.16 -16.30 24.23
N ALA A 182 17.20 -15.38 24.03
CA ALA A 182 15.87 -15.74 23.54
C ALA A 182 15.94 -16.40 22.15
N ILE A 183 16.81 -15.91 21.26
CA ILE A 183 17.03 -16.50 19.93
C ILE A 183 17.60 -17.92 20.05
N ALA A 184 18.62 -18.14 20.88
CA ALA A 184 19.21 -19.46 21.10
C ALA A 184 18.20 -20.47 21.70
N GLY A 185 17.25 -19.98 22.50
CA GLY A 185 16.13 -20.78 23.03
C GLY A 185 15.14 -21.26 21.96
N LEU A 186 14.93 -20.50 20.88
CA LEU A 186 14.03 -20.90 19.78
C LEU A 186 14.57 -22.09 18.98
N SER A 187 15.90 -22.21 18.85
CA SER A 187 16.55 -23.35 18.18
C SER A 187 16.54 -24.64 18.99
N LYS A 188 16.19 -24.59 20.29
CA LYS A 188 16.28 -25.72 21.23
C LYS A 188 14.93 -26.34 21.60
N LYS A 189 13.83 -26.03 20.88
CA LYS A 189 12.50 -26.57 21.23
C LYS A 189 12.40 -28.09 20.99
N GLU A 190 12.60 -28.81 22.09
CA GLU A 190 11.88 -29.99 22.60
C GLU A 190 11.71 -31.19 21.66
N GLU A 191 12.59 -32.19 21.80
CA GLU A 191 12.27 -33.57 21.42
C GLU A 191 10.98 -34.00 22.14
N PRO A 192 10.00 -34.61 21.44
CA PRO A 192 8.84 -35.16 22.11
C PRO A 192 9.31 -36.18 23.13
N LYS A 193 8.95 -35.99 24.41
CA LYS A 193 9.05 -37.07 25.40
C LYS A 193 8.33 -38.27 24.80
N LYS A 194 9.07 -39.35 24.54
CA LYS A 194 8.47 -40.64 24.18
C LYS A 194 7.53 -41.00 25.31
N GLU A 195 6.23 -40.87 25.08
CA GLU A 195 5.24 -41.54 25.90
C GLU A 195 5.45 -43.04 25.67
N ASP A 196 5.87 -43.73 26.73
CA ASP A 196 5.93 -45.18 26.77
C ASP A 196 4.51 -45.72 26.57
N VAL A 197 4.16 -46.02 25.32
CA VAL A 197 2.96 -46.79 24.98
C VAL A 197 3.18 -48.19 25.55
N LYS A 198 2.61 -48.44 26.74
CA LYS A 198 2.40 -49.80 27.25
C LYS A 198 1.67 -50.60 26.17
N LYS A 199 2.36 -51.59 25.60
CA LYS A 199 1.75 -52.63 24.78
C LYS A 199 0.73 -53.38 25.64
N GLU A 200 -0.55 -53.15 25.40
CA GLU A 200 -1.57 -54.12 25.76
C GLU A 200 -1.55 -55.24 24.71
N GLU A 201 -1.18 -56.44 25.15
CA GLU A 201 -1.28 -57.66 24.34
C GLU A 201 -2.76 -58.01 24.11
N PRO A 202 -3.15 -58.45 22.90
CA PRO A 202 -4.51 -58.89 22.65
C PRO A 202 -4.74 -60.22 23.36
N LYS A 203 -5.72 -60.27 24.27
CA LYS A 203 -6.22 -61.54 24.82
C LYS A 203 -6.90 -62.33 23.70
N LYS A 204 -6.47 -63.60 23.58
CA LYS A 204 -7.09 -64.64 22.75
C LYS A 204 -8.49 -65.00 23.22
#